data_AF-A0A4V2FR58-F1
#
_entry.id   AF-A0A4V2FR58-F1
#
_cell.length_a   1.000
_cell.length_b   1.000
_cell.length_c   1.000
_cell.angle_alpha   90.00
_cell.angle_beta   90.00
_cell.angle_gamma   90.00
#
_symmetry.space_group_name_H-M   'P 1'
#
loop_
_entity.id
_entity.type
_entity.pdbx_description
1 polymer ?
#
loop_
_entity_poly.entity_id
_entity_poly.type
_entity_poly.pdbx_seq_one_letter_code
_entity_poly.pdbx_strand_id
1 'polypeptide(L)'
;MNRRWDGRARVRRAAIEWDVPVETARAEDLDERLRSGRCGRTGWMQVLIDHDTPVGRCPSCGWATTSERRDCPSRVIAKCLLERAPLPAWLAHLADLVPGARLRSGPESRDQQRAALDDLPGLFAAPARQPERRR
;
A
#
# COMPACT_ATOMS: atom_id res chain seq x y z
N MET A 1 -38.43 43.98 15.94
CA MET A 1 -38.05 42.75 16.67
C MET A 1 -37.12 41.92 15.79
N ASN A 2 -35.81 42.02 16.04
CA ASN A 2 -34.75 41.39 15.24
C ASN A 2 -34.47 39.97 15.73
N ARG A 3 -34.59 38.95 14.86
CA ARG A 3 -33.89 37.67 15.04
C ARG A 3 -32.92 37.48 13.87
N ARG A 4 -31.70 37.97 14.08
CA ARG A 4 -30.53 37.62 13.26
C ARG A 4 -30.20 36.16 13.54
N TRP A 5 -30.38 35.31 12.54
CA TRP A 5 -29.90 33.93 12.57
C TRP A 5 -28.37 33.98 12.45
N ASP A 6 -27.66 33.81 13.56
CA ASP A 6 -26.20 33.70 13.58
C ASP A 6 -25.79 32.37 12.93
N GLY A 7 -25.54 32.40 11.62
CA GLY A 7 -24.97 31.28 10.85
C GLY A 7 -23.61 30.81 11.39
N ARG A 8 -22.98 31.59 12.26
CA ARG A 8 -21.71 31.27 12.93
C ARG A 8 -21.80 30.10 13.92
N ALA A 9 -22.98 29.77 14.44
CA ALA A 9 -23.12 28.65 15.37
C ALA A 9 -23.07 27.27 14.68
N ARG A 10 -23.52 27.17 13.41
CA ARG A 10 -23.43 25.91 12.65
C ARG A 10 -22.04 25.64 12.09
N VAL A 11 -21.28 26.69 11.74
CA VAL A 11 -19.92 26.55 11.18
C VAL A 11 -18.93 26.03 12.23
N ARG A 12 -19.14 26.31 13.52
CA ARG A 12 -18.29 25.78 14.60
C ARG A 12 -18.43 24.27 14.85
N ARG A 13 -19.44 23.59 14.28
CA ARG A 13 -19.54 22.12 14.32
C ARG A 13 -18.79 21.42 13.19
N ALA A 14 -18.34 22.16 12.18
CA ALA A 14 -17.67 21.62 10.98
C ALA A 14 -16.14 21.70 11.04
N ALA A 15 -15.56 22.28 12.09
CA ALA A 15 -14.12 22.44 12.27
C ALA A 15 -13.62 21.70 13.52
N ILE A 16 -14.19 20.53 13.77
CA ILE A 16 -13.46 19.47 14.46
C ILE A 16 -12.90 18.59 13.34
N GLU A 17 -12.09 19.19 12.48
CA GLU A 17 -10.96 18.49 11.86
C GLU A 17 -10.11 18.06 13.03
N TRP A 18 -10.41 16.88 13.58
CA TRP A 18 -9.42 16.17 14.33
C TRP A 18 -8.28 15.96 13.33
N ASP A 19 -7.21 16.72 13.51
CA ASP A 19 -5.88 16.40 13.02
C ASP A 19 -5.48 15.10 13.73
N VAL A 20 -6.13 14.00 13.33
CA VAL A 20 -5.87 12.66 13.84
C VAL A 20 -4.50 12.35 13.28
N PRO A 21 -3.47 12.15 14.12
CA PRO A 21 -2.15 11.79 13.64
C PRO A 21 -2.30 10.62 12.68
N VAL A 22 -1.69 10.75 11.51
CA VAL A 22 -1.74 9.77 10.42
C VAL A 22 -1.19 8.44 10.96
N GLU A 23 -2.07 7.58 11.49
CA GLU A 23 -1.71 6.37 12.22
C GLU A 23 -0.93 5.43 11.30
N THR A 24 0.38 5.32 11.46
CA THR A 24 1.18 4.40 10.65
C THR A 24 0.65 2.98 10.84
N ALA A 25 0.27 2.32 9.73
CA ALA A 25 -0.25 0.96 9.78
C ALA A 25 0.78 0.03 10.43
N ARG A 26 0.33 -0.76 11.40
CA ARG A 26 1.11 -1.77 12.08
C ARG A 26 0.73 -3.15 11.58
N ALA A 27 1.48 -4.15 12.00
CA ALA A 27 1.21 -5.52 11.60
C ALA A 27 -0.16 -6.01 12.13
N GLU A 28 -0.55 -5.55 13.32
CA GLU A 28 -1.79 -5.95 13.98
C GLU A 28 -3.04 -5.45 13.23
N ASP A 29 -2.89 -4.38 12.45
CA ASP A 29 -3.94 -3.80 11.62
C ASP A 29 -4.20 -4.61 10.33
N LEU A 30 -3.31 -5.56 10.03
CA LEU A 30 -3.40 -6.40 8.85
C LEU A 30 -4.26 -7.64 9.12
N ASP A 31 -5.02 -8.01 8.10
CA ASP A 31 -5.72 -9.29 8.04
C ASP A 31 -4.73 -10.45 8.27
N GLU A 32 -5.06 -11.34 9.20
CA GLU A 32 -4.22 -12.48 9.60
C GLU A 32 -3.84 -13.38 8.40
N ARG A 33 -4.70 -13.44 7.36
CA ARG A 33 -4.40 -14.21 6.14
C ARG A 33 -3.18 -13.68 5.39
N LEU A 34 -2.92 -12.37 5.48
CA LEU A 34 -1.75 -11.75 4.86
C LEU A 34 -0.48 -12.02 5.66
N ARG A 35 -0.56 -12.00 7.00
CA ARG A 35 0.59 -12.24 7.88
C ARG A 35 0.99 -13.72 7.94
N SER A 36 0.01 -14.61 7.98
CA SER A 36 0.26 -16.05 8.15
C SER A 36 0.91 -16.71 6.94
N GLY A 37 0.86 -16.09 5.75
CA GLY A 37 1.42 -16.65 4.51
C GLY A 37 0.74 -17.93 4.01
N ARG A 38 -0.30 -18.42 4.70
CA ARG A 38 -1.01 -19.66 4.35
C ARG A 38 -2.04 -19.46 3.23
N CYS A 39 -2.31 -18.22 2.86
CA CYS A 39 -3.22 -17.88 1.79
C CYS A 39 -2.47 -17.71 0.47
N GLY A 40 -2.91 -18.46 -0.54
CA GLY A 40 -2.56 -18.20 -1.94
C GLY A 40 -3.47 -17.17 -2.58
N ARG A 41 -3.49 -17.15 -3.91
CA ARG A 41 -4.23 -16.15 -4.72
C ARG A 41 -5.71 -16.00 -4.32
N THR A 42 -6.41 -17.12 -4.09
CA THR A 42 -7.83 -17.13 -3.68
C THR A 42 -8.04 -16.47 -2.32
N GLY A 43 -7.14 -16.72 -1.37
CA GLY A 43 -7.18 -16.07 -0.07
C GLY A 43 -6.98 -14.55 -0.16
N TRP A 44 -6.04 -14.10 -0.99
CA TRP A 44 -5.84 -12.66 -1.21
C TRP A 44 -7.03 -12.01 -1.92
N MET A 45 -7.69 -12.71 -2.85
CA MET A 45 -8.95 -12.24 -3.44
C MET A 45 -10.05 -12.08 -2.39
N GLN A 46 -10.17 -13.02 -1.45
CA GLN A 46 -11.14 -12.89 -0.37
C GLN A 46 -10.81 -11.71 0.55
N VAL A 47 -9.53 -11.45 0.85
CA VAL A 47 -9.12 -10.24 1.60
C VAL A 47 -9.53 -8.96 0.86
N LEU A 48 -9.39 -8.89 -0.46
CA LEU A 48 -9.84 -7.72 -1.22
C LEU A 48 -11.35 -7.47 -1.08
N ILE A 49 -12.15 -8.53 -1.07
CA ILE A 49 -13.61 -8.47 -0.94
C ILE A 49 -13.98 -8.04 0.49
N ASP A 50 -13.43 -8.71 1.50
CA ASP A 50 -13.76 -8.46 2.91
C ASP A 50 -13.33 -7.06 3.36
N HIS A 51 -12.26 -6.53 2.76
CA HIS A 51 -11.72 -5.20 3.03
C HIS A 51 -12.04 -4.18 1.93
N ASP A 52 -12.99 -4.47 1.03
CA ASP A 52 -13.47 -3.50 0.06
C ASP A 52 -14.17 -2.36 0.80
N THR A 53 -13.47 -1.22 0.90
CA THR A 53 -13.86 -0.13 1.80
C THR A 53 -14.42 1.05 1.00
N PRO A 54 -15.70 1.40 1.13
CA PRO A 54 -16.16 2.75 0.80
C PRO A 54 -15.67 3.74 1.88
N VAL A 55 -15.49 5.00 1.50
CA VAL A 55 -14.98 6.09 2.37
C VAL A 55 -15.55 6.02 3.80
N GLY A 56 -14.70 6.04 4.82
CA GLY A 56 -15.10 5.96 6.23
C GLY A 56 -14.24 4.97 7.02
N ARG A 57 -14.72 3.73 7.20
CA ARG A 57 -14.01 2.67 7.94
C ARG A 57 -14.13 1.33 7.24
N CYS A 58 -13.06 0.54 7.27
CA CYS A 58 -13.04 -0.83 6.79
C CYS A 58 -14.04 -1.68 7.59
N PRO A 59 -14.97 -2.41 6.93
CA PRO A 59 -15.93 -3.24 7.64
C PRO A 59 -15.30 -4.44 8.34
N SER A 60 -14.14 -4.92 7.87
CA SER A 60 -13.47 -6.09 8.42
C SER A 60 -12.52 -5.77 9.58
N CYS A 61 -11.66 -4.75 9.44
CA CYS A 61 -10.66 -4.41 10.48
C CYS A 61 -10.87 -3.04 11.15
N GLY A 62 -11.90 -2.28 10.79
CA GLY A 62 -12.21 -0.99 11.41
C GLY A 62 -11.28 0.17 11.03
N TRP A 63 -10.28 -0.09 10.17
CA TRP A 63 -9.29 0.89 9.71
C TRP A 63 -9.97 2.12 9.09
N ALA A 64 -9.58 3.31 9.53
CA ALA A 64 -10.15 4.56 9.03
C ALA A 64 -9.61 4.91 7.63
N THR A 65 -10.51 5.01 6.65
CA THR A 65 -10.22 5.51 5.31
C THR A 65 -10.72 6.94 5.20
N THR A 66 -9.80 7.89 5.07
CA THR A 66 -10.10 9.32 4.94
C THR A 66 -9.95 9.76 3.49
N SER A 67 -10.34 11.00 3.16
CA SER A 67 -10.07 11.59 1.84
C SER A 67 -8.58 11.58 1.46
N GLU A 68 -7.70 11.65 2.46
CA GLU A 68 -6.25 11.57 2.30
C GLU A 68 -5.72 10.12 2.31
N ARG A 69 -6.37 9.22 3.05
CA ARG A 69 -6.06 7.79 3.10
C ARG A 69 -7.07 6.96 2.32
N ARG A 70 -6.73 6.75 1.06
CA ARG A 70 -7.62 6.18 0.06
C ARG A 70 -8.07 4.74 0.35
N ASP A 71 -7.30 3.91 1.06
CA ASP A 71 -7.62 2.50 1.22
C ASP A 71 -7.11 1.87 2.54
N CYS A 72 -7.76 0.79 2.97
CA CYS A 72 -7.33 -0.11 4.02
C CYS A 72 -5.96 -0.76 3.70
N PRO A 73 -5.01 -0.86 4.65
CA PRO A 73 -3.69 -1.45 4.40
C PRO A 73 -3.79 -2.91 3.94
N SER A 74 -4.69 -3.72 4.53
CA SER A 74 -4.92 -5.11 4.13
C SER A 74 -5.34 -5.22 2.66
N ARG A 75 -6.25 -4.34 2.21
CA ARG A 75 -6.70 -4.29 0.82
C ARG A 75 -5.55 -3.93 -0.12
N VAL A 76 -4.77 -2.91 0.21
CA VAL A 76 -3.65 -2.44 -0.62
C VAL A 76 -2.59 -3.53 -0.76
N ILE A 77 -2.25 -4.21 0.32
CA ILE A 77 -1.27 -5.31 0.32
C ILE A 77 -1.80 -6.49 -0.50
N ALA A 78 -3.05 -6.90 -0.28
CA ALA A 78 -3.68 -8.00 -1.04
C ALA A 78 -3.66 -7.71 -2.55
N LYS A 79 -3.97 -6.46 -2.96
CA LYS A 79 -3.86 -6.02 -4.34
C LYS A 79 -2.43 -6.15 -4.88
N CYS A 80 -1.45 -5.65 -4.14
CA CYS A 80 -0.04 -5.72 -4.55
C CYS A 80 0.44 -7.17 -4.72
N LEU A 81 0.07 -8.07 -3.81
CA LEU A 81 0.39 -9.50 -3.91
C LEU A 81 -0.24 -10.14 -5.15
N LEU A 82 -1.51 -9.82 -5.44
CA LEU A 82 -2.23 -10.33 -6.62
C LEU A 82 -1.66 -9.84 -7.95
N GLU A 83 -1.21 -8.59 -7.98
CA GLU A 83 -0.61 -7.94 -9.15
C GLU A 83 0.90 -8.22 -9.25
N ARG A 84 1.49 -8.87 -8.24
CA ARG A 84 2.95 -9.04 -8.07
C ARG A 84 3.70 -7.69 -8.12
N ALA A 85 3.03 -6.64 -7.68
CA ALA A 85 3.53 -5.28 -7.63
C ALA A 85 4.25 -5.00 -6.30
N PRO A 86 5.21 -4.05 -6.28
CA PRO A 86 5.83 -3.63 -5.04
C PRO A 86 4.85 -2.86 -4.14
N LEU A 87 5.01 -2.99 -2.82
CA LEU A 87 4.28 -2.21 -1.84
C LEU A 87 4.55 -0.71 -2.03
N PRO A 88 3.54 0.14 -1.79
CA PRO A 88 3.72 1.59 -1.77
C PRO A 88 4.60 2.00 -0.58
N ALA A 89 5.27 3.15 -0.69
CA ALA A 89 6.25 3.61 0.28
C ALA A 89 5.73 3.64 1.73
N TRP A 90 4.47 4.02 1.94
CA TRP A 90 3.86 4.12 3.27
C TRP A 90 3.54 2.76 3.92
N LEU A 91 3.68 1.65 3.17
CA LEU A 91 3.57 0.28 3.67
C LEU A 91 4.88 -0.51 3.55
N ALA A 92 5.95 0.13 3.05
CA ALA A 92 7.22 -0.54 2.81
C ALA A 92 7.80 -1.17 4.09
N HIS A 93 7.58 -0.54 5.24
CA HIS A 93 8.04 -1.05 6.54
C HIS A 93 7.36 -2.36 6.97
N LEU A 94 6.28 -2.78 6.31
CA LEU A 94 5.60 -4.05 6.58
C LEU A 94 6.04 -5.18 5.65
N ALA A 95 6.94 -4.93 4.68
CA ALA A 95 7.30 -5.93 3.66
C ALA A 95 7.88 -7.22 4.27
N ASP A 96 8.70 -7.11 5.32
CA ASP A 96 9.32 -8.27 5.97
C ASP A 96 8.32 -9.09 6.80
N LEU A 97 7.15 -8.52 7.10
CA LEU A 97 6.10 -9.16 7.89
C LEU A 97 5.01 -9.81 7.02
N VAL A 98 5.04 -9.57 5.71
CA VAL A 98 4.05 -10.08 4.75
C VAL A 98 4.75 -10.99 3.73
N PRO A 99 4.56 -12.32 3.83
CA PRO A 99 5.15 -13.26 2.90
C PRO A 99 4.81 -12.93 1.43
N GLY A 100 5.84 -12.79 0.61
CA GLY A 100 5.70 -12.50 -0.82
C GLY A 100 5.54 -11.01 -1.16
N ALA A 101 5.49 -10.11 -0.16
CA ALA A 101 5.54 -8.69 -0.40
C ALA A 101 6.89 -8.29 -1.01
N ARG A 102 6.85 -7.29 -1.90
CA ARG A 102 8.03 -6.79 -2.59
C ARG A 102 8.19 -5.32 -2.30
N LEU A 103 9.43 -4.86 -2.16
CA LEU A 103 9.74 -3.44 -2.14
C LEU A 103 10.03 -2.95 -3.54
N ARG A 104 9.79 -1.66 -3.78
CA ARG A 104 10.19 -1.03 -5.04
C ARG A 104 11.72 -0.98 -5.06
N SER A 105 12.34 -1.73 -5.95
CA SER A 105 13.78 -1.63 -6.21
C SER A 105 14.11 -0.30 -6.90
N GLY A 106 15.10 0.42 -6.39
CA GLY A 106 15.65 1.60 -7.05
C GLY A 106 16.25 1.25 -8.42
N PRO A 107 16.47 2.24 -9.31
CA PRO A 107 17.10 2.01 -10.61
C PRO A 107 18.47 1.33 -10.46
N GLU A 108 19.28 1.77 -9.49
CA GLU A 108 20.61 1.21 -9.20
C GLU A 108 20.57 -0.26 -8.79
N SER A 109 19.61 -0.63 -7.93
CA SER A 109 19.41 -2.02 -7.50
C SER A 109 19.00 -2.92 -8.67
N ARG A 110 18.18 -2.41 -9.61
CA ARG A 110 17.83 -3.16 -10.82
C ARG A 110 19.01 -3.30 -11.78
N ASP A 111 19.86 -2.28 -11.88
CA ASP A 111 21.06 -2.34 -12.73
C ASP A 111 22.09 -3.31 -12.17
N GLN A 112 22.31 -3.31 -10.85
CA GLN A 112 23.15 -4.29 -10.16
C GLN A 112 22.62 -5.71 -10.32
N GLN A 113 21.29 -5.92 -10.15
CA GLN A 113 20.70 -7.24 -10.33
C GLN A 113 20.79 -7.72 -11.79
N ARG A 114 20.69 -6.80 -12.76
CA ARG A 114 20.87 -7.11 -14.18
C ARG A 114 22.32 -7.42 -14.52
N ALA A 115 23.28 -6.67 -13.98
CA ALA A 115 24.70 -6.96 -14.11
C ALA A 115 25.05 -8.34 -13.52
N ALA A 116 24.52 -8.66 -12.33
CA ALA A 116 24.71 -9.97 -11.71
C ALA A 116 24.13 -11.13 -12.55
N LEU A 117 23.03 -10.91 -13.29
CA LEU A 117 22.47 -11.89 -14.22
C LEU A 117 23.30 -12.03 -15.50
N ASP A 118 23.94 -10.94 -15.96
CA ASP A 118 24.84 -10.96 -17.12
C ASP A 118 26.17 -11.68 -16.81
N ASP A 119 26.63 -11.61 -15.56
CA ASP A 119 27.83 -12.32 -15.07
C ASP A 119 27.61 -13.81 -14.84
N LEU A 120 26.36 -14.31 -14.88
CA LEU A 120 26.11 -15.75 -14.80
C LEU A 120 26.65 -16.44 -16.06
N PRO A 121 27.36 -17.57 -15.93
CA PRO A 121 27.88 -18.31 -17.08
C PRO A 121 26.72 -18.83 -17.93
N GLY A 122 26.43 -18.12 -19.01
CA GLY A 122 25.47 -18.54 -20.02
C GLY A 122 26.07 -19.54 -20.99
N LEU A 123 25.22 -20.35 -21.62
CA LEU A 123 25.58 -21.19 -22.77
C LEU A 123 26.14 -20.38 -23.96
N PHE A 124 25.87 -19.07 -23.98
CA PHE A 124 26.31 -18.13 -24.99
C PHE A 124 26.72 -16.81 -24.34
N ALA A 125 27.64 -16.08 -24.96
CA ALA A 125 28.03 -14.74 -24.51
C ALA A 125 26.84 -13.77 -24.67
N ALA A 126 26.49 -13.06 -23.59
CA ALA A 126 25.47 -12.03 -23.65
C ALA A 126 25.96 -10.86 -24.54
N PRO A 127 25.15 -10.37 -25.49
CA PRO A 127 25.53 -9.23 -26.33
C PRO A 127 25.73 -7.96 -25.49
N ALA A 128 26.74 -7.17 -25.86
CA ALA A 128 27.09 -5.93 -25.16
C ALA A 128 25.93 -4.91 -25.20
N ARG A 129 25.49 -4.44 -24.03
CA ARG A 129 24.39 -3.48 -23.93
C ARG A 129 24.88 -2.05 -24.14
N GLN A 130 24.06 -1.25 -24.83
CA GLN A 130 24.28 0.20 -24.93
C GLN A 130 23.66 0.92 -23.71
N PRO A 131 24.28 1.99 -23.20
CA PRO A 131 23.76 2.75 -22.07
C PRO A 131 22.40 3.38 -22.41
N GLU A 132 21.44 3.25 -21.50
CA GLU A 132 20.12 3.87 -21.61
C GLU A 132 20.29 5.39 -21.59
N ARG A 133 19.98 6.07 -22.71
CA ARG A 133 20.02 7.53 -22.78
C ARG A 133 18.89 8.08 -21.90
N ARG A 134 19.25 8.64 -20.74
CA ARG A 134 18.32 9.45 -19.94
C ARG A 134 17.83 10.63 -20.78
N ARG A 135 16.51 10.70 -21.00
CA ARG A 135 15.80 11.90 -21.45
C ARG A 135 15.19 12.59 -20.25
#